data_AF-A0A060RB33-F1
#
_entry.id   AF-A0A060RB33-F1
#
_cell.length_a   1.000
_cell.length_b   1.000
_cell.length_c   1.000
_cell.angle_alpha   90.00
_cell.angle_beta   90.00
_cell.angle_gamma   90.00
#
_symmetry.space_group_name_H-M   'P 1'
#
loop_
_entity.id
_entity.type
_entity.pdbx_description
1 polymer ?
#
loop_
_entity_poly.entity_id
_entity_poly.type
_entity_poly.pdbx_seq_one_letter_code
_entity_poly.pdbx_strand_id
1 'polypeptide(L)'
;MLNFESFKCEIKDTDTASGTYNTSVSDIISFADMSDPYQVEIATPQGTTLTSGLTSTTLTVNCWQNGALLADTFFTGATCKWRKFNKLGVQDTAWGTAGIKTGRSITVARDEITVAATFTVEIDK
;
A
#
# COMPACT_ATOMS: atom_id res chain seq x y z
N MET A 1 -5.77 -10.89 -2.03
CA MET A 1 -7.01 -10.94 -1.23
C MET A 1 -7.95 -9.90 -1.83
N LEU A 2 -9.06 -10.31 -2.43
CA LEU A 2 -10.09 -9.35 -2.85
C LEU A 2 -10.86 -8.95 -1.59
N ASN A 3 -10.66 -7.73 -1.10
CA ASN A 3 -11.42 -7.16 0.01
C ASN A 3 -12.73 -6.52 -0.48
N PHE A 4 -13.23 -6.97 -1.63
CA PHE A 4 -14.40 -6.45 -2.29
C PHE A 4 -15.07 -7.56 -3.09
N GLU A 5 -16.39 -7.66 -3.01
CA GLU A 5 -17.18 -8.57 -3.83
C GLU A 5 -18.48 -7.89 -4.25
N SER A 6 -18.96 -8.20 -5.45
CA SER A 6 -20.20 -7.67 -6.01
C SER A 6 -21.14 -8.79 -6.39
N PHE A 7 -22.40 -8.67 -5.98
CA PHE A 7 -23.45 -9.62 -6.26
C PHE A 7 -24.54 -8.94 -7.10
N LYS A 8 -25.02 -9.64 -8.13
CA LYS A 8 -26.28 -9.28 -8.78
C LYS A 8 -27.42 -9.84 -7.95
N CYS A 9 -28.22 -8.96 -7.37
CA CYS A 9 -29.44 -9.33 -6.69
C CYS A 9 -30.61 -9.20 -7.67
N GLU A 10 -31.42 -10.25 -7.79
CA GLU A 10 -32.65 -10.25 -8.57
C GLU A 10 -33.82 -10.56 -7.64
N ILE A 11 -34.87 -9.73 -7.72
CA ILE A 11 -36.10 -9.91 -6.95
C ILE A 11 -37.23 -10.07 -7.94
N LYS A 12 -37.98 -11.18 -7.79
CA LYS A 12 -39.18 -11.47 -8.57
C LYS A 12 -40.42 -11.19 -7.74
N ASP A 13 -41.34 -10.42 -8.30
CA ASP A 13 -42.64 -10.19 -7.71
C ASP A 13 -43.52 -11.45 -7.87
N THR A 14 -43.93 -12.03 -6.74
CA THR A 14 -44.77 -13.23 -6.69
C THR A 14 -46.19 -12.96 -6.22
N ASP A 15 -46.56 -11.70 -5.95
CA ASP A 15 -47.91 -11.32 -5.52
C ASP A 15 -48.86 -11.28 -6.74
N THR A 16 -49.87 -12.15 -6.74
CA THR A 16 -50.83 -12.28 -7.85
C THR A 16 -51.76 -11.07 -7.98
N ALA A 17 -51.88 -10.22 -6.94
CA ALA A 17 -52.65 -8.99 -6.99
C ALA A 17 -51.84 -7.78 -7.50
N SER A 18 -50.52 -7.94 -7.67
CA SER A 18 -49.62 -6.86 -8.06
C SER A 18 -49.65 -6.59 -9.57
N GLY A 19 -49.58 -5.31 -9.95
CA GLY A 19 -49.44 -4.89 -11.36
C GLY A 19 -48.11 -5.30 -12.00
N THR A 20 -47.13 -5.71 -11.18
CA THR A 20 -45.82 -6.22 -11.61
C THR A 20 -45.68 -7.73 -11.42
N TYR A 21 -46.77 -8.46 -11.21
CA TYR A 21 -46.77 -9.91 -11.00
C TYR A 21 -45.91 -10.65 -12.03
N ASN A 22 -45.04 -11.55 -11.54
CA ASN A 22 -44.10 -12.35 -12.30
C ASN A 22 -42.99 -11.58 -13.03
N THR A 23 -42.84 -10.27 -12.82
CA THR A 23 -41.68 -9.50 -13.31
C THR A 23 -40.54 -9.53 -12.31
N SER A 24 -39.31 -9.40 -12.81
CA SER A 24 -38.09 -9.30 -12.00
C SER A 24 -37.47 -7.92 -12.14
N VAL A 25 -36.90 -7.42 -11.05
CA VAL A 25 -35.97 -6.29 -11.03
C VAL A 25 -34.62 -6.77 -10.53
N SER A 26 -33.53 -6.16 -10.99
CA SER A 26 -32.21 -6.51 -10.49
C SER A 26 -31.35 -5.28 -10.23
N ASP A 27 -30.49 -5.39 -9.23
CA ASP A 27 -29.49 -4.38 -8.90
C ASP A 27 -28.16 -5.04 -8.50
N ILE A 28 -27.08 -4.27 -8.47
CA ILE A 28 -25.77 -4.71 -8.01
C ILE A 28 -25.56 -4.21 -6.58
N ILE A 29 -25.25 -5.13 -5.66
CA ILE A 29 -24.83 -4.81 -4.31
C ILE A 29 -23.36 -5.21 -4.16
N SER A 30 -22.57 -4.29 -3.64
CA SER A 30 -21.15 -4.50 -3.42
C SER A 30 -20.81 -4.40 -1.93
N PHE A 31 -19.98 -5.32 -1.45
CA PHE A 31 -19.44 -5.32 -0.09
C PHE A 31 -17.94 -5.07 -0.15
N ALA A 32 -17.45 -4.17 0.68
CA ALA A 32 -16.02 -4.00 0.92
C ALA A 32 -15.71 -4.44 2.35
N ASP A 33 -14.79 -5.38 2.51
CA ASP A 33 -14.26 -5.76 3.81
C ASP A 33 -13.15 -4.77 4.20
N MET A 34 -13.44 -3.98 5.22
CA MET A 34 -12.50 -3.02 5.83
C MET A 34 -12.18 -3.41 7.28
N SER A 35 -12.44 -4.66 7.66
CA SER A 35 -12.26 -5.13 9.05
C SER A 35 -10.77 -5.26 9.40
N ASP A 36 -9.93 -5.64 8.42
CA ASP A 36 -8.50 -5.92 8.62
C ASP A 36 -7.57 -5.23 7.59
N PRO A 37 -7.66 -3.91 7.37
CA PRO A 37 -6.79 -3.24 6.40
C PRO A 37 -5.33 -3.29 6.85
N TYR A 38 -4.45 -3.63 5.92
CA TYR A 38 -3.01 -3.43 6.11
C TYR A 38 -2.69 -1.95 5.97
N GLN A 39 -2.02 -1.40 6.98
CA GLN A 39 -1.41 -0.07 6.90
C GLN A 39 0.10 -0.21 6.80
N VAL A 40 0.68 0.37 5.75
CA VAL A 40 2.12 0.40 5.55
C VAL A 40 2.65 1.78 5.93
N GLU A 41 3.69 1.80 6.76
CA GLU A 41 4.37 3.00 7.22
C GLU A 41 5.87 2.88 6.96
N ILE A 42 6.51 4.00 6.60
CA ILE A 42 7.97 4.11 6.53
C ILE A 42 8.44 4.77 7.83
N ALA A 43 9.13 4.00 8.68
CA ALA A 43 9.75 4.50 9.88
C ALA A 43 11.19 4.98 9.62
N THR A 44 11.51 6.17 10.12
CA THR A 44 12.84 6.81 9.97
C THR A 44 13.32 7.35 11.33
N PRO A 45 13.85 6.51 12.22
CA PRO A 45 14.12 6.90 13.61
C PRO A 45 15.17 8.02 13.75
N GLN A 46 16.07 8.17 12.77
CA GLN A 46 17.05 9.26 12.75
C GLN A 46 16.48 10.57 12.15
N GLY A 47 15.20 10.58 11.75
CA GLY A 47 14.53 11.70 11.09
C GLY A 47 14.70 11.71 9.57
N THR A 48 14.09 12.71 8.93
CA THR A 48 14.01 12.87 7.47
C THR A 48 14.95 13.94 6.92
N THR A 49 15.65 14.68 7.78
CA THR A 49 16.58 15.74 7.40
C THR A 49 18.03 15.28 7.58
N LEU A 50 18.76 15.13 6.46
CA LEU A 50 20.17 14.75 6.46
C LEU A 50 21.06 16.00 6.64
N THR A 51 21.30 16.40 7.89
CA THR A 51 22.17 17.53 8.27
C THR A 51 23.64 17.13 8.28
N SER A 52 24.59 18.08 8.40
CA SER A 52 26.05 17.82 8.35
C SER A 52 26.54 16.66 9.23
N GLY A 53 25.97 16.46 10.42
CA GLY A 53 26.29 15.35 11.33
C GLY A 53 25.54 14.03 11.07
N LEU A 54 24.46 14.05 10.28
CA LEU A 54 23.71 12.88 9.85
C LEU A 54 23.90 12.67 8.34
N THR A 55 24.89 11.85 7.98
CA THR A 55 25.23 11.56 6.58
C THR A 55 24.35 10.48 5.95
N SER A 56 23.52 9.80 6.74
CA SER A 56 22.58 8.80 6.26
C SER A 56 21.41 8.61 7.21
N THR A 57 20.28 8.14 6.70
CA THR A 57 19.11 7.69 7.49
C THR A 57 18.68 6.30 7.04
N THR A 58 18.13 5.51 7.96
CA THR A 58 17.55 4.21 7.68
C THR A 58 16.04 4.36 7.50
N LEU A 59 15.53 3.91 6.37
CA LEU A 59 14.10 3.76 6.12
C LEU A 59 13.72 2.30 6.38
N THR A 60 12.71 2.06 7.22
CA THR A 60 12.22 0.71 7.54
C THR A 60 10.74 0.61 7.26
N VAL A 61 10.31 -0.46 6.57
CA VAL A 61 8.89 -0.75 6.39
C VAL A 61 8.31 -1.35 7.67
N ASN A 62 7.28 -0.69 8.20
CA ASN A 62 6.37 -1.23 9.21
C ASN A 62 5.04 -1.54 8.54
N CYS A 63 4.47 -2.70 8.87
CA CYS A 63 3.13 -3.09 8.44
C CYS A 63 2.27 -3.29 9.67
N TRP A 64 1.08 -2.71 9.67
CA TRP A 64 0.12 -2.80 10.76
C TRP A 64 -1.14 -3.47 10.25
N GLN A 65 -1.79 -4.27 11.10
CA GLN A 65 -3.09 -4.87 10.83
C GLN A 65 -3.91 -4.80 12.11
N ASN A 66 -5.16 -4.36 12.02
CA ASN A 66 -6.06 -4.23 13.18
C ASN A 66 -5.42 -3.43 14.34
N GLY A 67 -4.73 -2.33 14.02
CA GLY A 67 -4.07 -1.47 15.02
C GLY A 67 -2.81 -2.05 15.68
N ALA A 68 -2.37 -3.26 15.31
CA ALA A 68 -1.17 -3.90 15.85
C ALA A 68 -0.03 -3.93 14.81
N LEU A 69 1.20 -3.65 15.25
CA LEU A 69 2.39 -3.78 14.42
C LEU A 69 2.64 -5.26 14.15
N LEU A 70 2.77 -5.62 12.88
CA LEU A 70 3.09 -6.98 12.48
C LEU A 70 4.56 -7.29 12.77
N ALA A 71 4.80 -8.50 13.27
CA ALA A 71 6.14 -9.01 13.52
C ALA A 71 6.94 -9.17 12.23
N ASP A 72 8.26 -9.22 12.36
CA ASP A 72 9.22 -9.39 11.26
C ASP A 72 8.92 -10.59 10.37
N THR A 73 8.34 -11.65 10.93
CA THR A 73 7.92 -12.86 10.22
C THR A 73 6.86 -12.60 9.15
N PHE A 74 6.11 -11.50 9.23
CA PHE A 74 5.19 -11.07 8.17
C PHE A 74 5.94 -10.85 6.85
N PHE A 75 7.18 -10.37 6.90
CA PHE A 75 8.00 -10.09 5.73
C PHE A 75 8.73 -11.32 5.19
N THR A 76 8.63 -12.48 5.85
CA THR A 76 9.18 -13.73 5.31
C THR A 76 8.50 -14.06 3.97
N GLY A 77 9.33 -14.25 2.93
CA GLY A 77 8.86 -14.49 1.56
C GLY A 77 8.37 -13.23 0.82
N ALA A 78 8.28 -12.09 1.48
CA ALA A 78 7.90 -10.82 0.85
C ALA A 78 9.14 -10.04 0.39
N THR A 79 8.99 -9.26 -0.67
CA THR A 79 9.99 -8.33 -1.19
C THR A 79 9.49 -6.90 -1.04
N CYS A 80 10.13 -6.12 -0.18
CA CYS A 80 9.90 -4.67 -0.11
C CYS A 80 10.71 -3.97 -1.21
N LYS A 81 10.04 -3.34 -2.17
CA LYS A 81 10.63 -2.62 -3.30
C LYS A 81 10.54 -1.12 -3.06
N TRP A 82 11.70 -0.48 -2.94
CA TRP A 82 11.82 0.96 -2.70
C TRP A 82 12.10 1.69 -4.00
N ARG A 83 11.41 2.82 -4.22
CA ARG A 83 11.66 3.74 -5.32
C ARG A 83 11.97 5.12 -4.77
N LYS A 84 12.83 5.84 -5.48
CA LYS A 84 13.24 7.20 -5.14
C LYS A 84 12.80 8.14 -6.25
N PHE A 85 12.27 9.29 -5.85
CA PHE A 85 11.86 10.37 -6.74
C PHE A 85 12.58 11.65 -6.33
N ASN A 86 12.99 12.45 -7.31
CA ASN A 86 13.64 13.73 -7.04
C ASN A 86 12.62 14.80 -6.58
N LYS A 87 13.08 16.01 -6.29
CA LYS A 87 12.24 17.14 -5.86
C LYS A 87 11.11 17.52 -6.83
N LEU A 88 11.17 17.07 -8.09
CA LEU A 88 10.17 17.33 -9.13
C LEU A 88 9.21 16.13 -9.29
N GLY A 89 9.33 15.10 -8.46
CA GLY A 89 8.53 13.88 -8.56
C GLY A 89 8.94 12.94 -9.69
N VAL A 90 10.12 13.13 -10.29
CA VAL A 90 10.64 12.23 -11.35
C VAL A 90 11.41 11.08 -10.69
N GLN A 91 11.07 9.85 -11.06
CA GLN A 91 11.74 8.65 -10.54
C GLN A 91 13.23 8.63 -10.95
N ASP A 92 14.09 8.26 -10.00
CA ASP A 92 15.50 7.97 -10.25
C ASP A 92 15.65 6.52 -10.72
N THR A 93 15.75 6.31 -12.03
CA THR A 93 15.86 4.98 -12.64
C THR A 93 17.25 4.35 -12.50
N ALA A 94 18.24 5.10 -12.01
CA ALA A 94 19.59 4.61 -11.76
C ALA A 94 19.83 4.22 -10.30
N TRP A 95 18.89 4.53 -9.40
CA TRP A 95 19.01 4.22 -7.98
C TRP A 95 18.80 2.73 -7.69
N GLY A 96 19.79 2.06 -7.09
CA GLY A 96 19.76 0.61 -6.91
C GLY A 96 19.88 -0.15 -8.24
N THR A 97 19.08 -1.20 -8.42
CA THR A 97 19.04 -1.97 -9.68
C THR A 97 17.76 -1.59 -10.42
N ALA A 98 17.90 -0.98 -11.61
CA ALA A 98 16.78 -0.51 -12.44
C ALA A 98 15.78 0.41 -11.68
N GLY A 99 16.31 1.28 -10.81
CA GLY A 99 15.51 2.26 -10.06
C GLY A 99 14.84 1.70 -8.80
N ILE A 100 15.26 0.50 -8.36
CA ILE A 100 14.70 -0.19 -7.20
C ILE A 100 15.82 -0.63 -6.25
N LYS A 101 15.66 -0.33 -4.95
CA LYS A 101 16.35 -1.04 -3.86
C LYS A 101 15.39 -2.02 -3.20
N THR A 102 15.89 -3.14 -2.71
CA THR A 102 15.08 -4.17 -2.05
C THR A 102 15.50 -4.39 -0.60
N GLY A 103 14.55 -4.77 0.24
CA GLY A 103 14.78 -5.13 1.64
C GLY A 103 13.82 -4.40 2.57
N ARG A 104 13.50 -5.00 3.72
CA ARG A 104 12.60 -4.36 4.70
C ARG A 104 13.14 -3.03 5.21
N SER A 105 14.46 -2.95 5.39
CA SER A 105 15.15 -1.71 5.75
C SER A 105 16.19 -1.39 4.69
N ILE A 106 16.31 -0.11 4.35
CA ILE A 106 17.35 0.41 3.47
C ILE A 106 18.04 1.60 4.13
N THR A 107 19.32 1.78 3.80
CA THR A 107 20.06 2.99 4.15
C THR A 107 20.04 3.95 2.96
N VAL A 108 19.67 5.20 3.25
CA VAL A 108 19.75 6.32 2.32
C VAL A 108 20.86 7.24 2.78
N ALA A 109 21.86 7.43 1.92
CA ALA A 109 22.97 8.34 2.19
C ALA A 109 22.69 9.75 1.64
N ARG A 110 23.34 10.76 2.21
CA ARG A 110 23.13 12.18 1.83
C ARG A 110 23.57 12.45 0.40
N ASP A 111 24.64 11.83 -0.06
CA ASP A 111 25.12 11.96 -1.45
C ASP A 111 24.10 11.47 -2.48
N GLU A 112 23.18 10.59 -2.08
CA GLU A 112 22.04 10.20 -2.90
C GLU A 112 20.98 11.31 -3.03
N ILE A 113 21.06 12.40 -2.27
CA ILE A 113 20.04 13.46 -2.20
C ILE A 113 20.63 14.83 -2.55
N THR A 114 20.20 15.43 -3.66
CA THR A 114 20.69 16.76 -4.08
C THR A 114 20.03 17.92 -3.32
N VAL A 115 18.72 17.85 -3.06
CA VAL A 115 17.94 18.90 -2.35
C VAL A 115 16.87 18.26 -1.49
N ALA A 116 15.99 17.47 -2.12
CA ALA A 116 14.95 16.68 -1.49
C ALA A 116 14.65 15.47 -2.38
N ALA A 117 14.14 14.41 -1.76
CA ALA A 117 13.67 13.23 -2.45
C ALA A 117 12.44 12.64 -1.74
N THR A 118 11.60 11.98 -2.51
CA THR A 118 10.46 11.20 -2.01
C THR A 118 10.79 9.73 -2.17
N PHE A 119 10.50 8.93 -1.15
CA PHE A 119 10.65 7.48 -1.19
C PHE A 119 9.27 6.84 -1.11
N THR A 120 9.04 5.84 -1.96
CA THR A 120 7.86 4.98 -1.88
C THR A 120 8.32 3.54 -1.67
N VAL A 121 7.48 2.76 -1.02
CA VAL A 121 7.71 1.33 -0.84
C VAL A 121 6.48 0.54 -1.19
N GLU A 122 6.70 -0.58 -1.85
CA GLU A 122 5.69 -1.57 -2.21
C GLU A 122 6.12 -2.90 -1.59
N ILE A 123 5.19 -3.60 -0.93
CA ILE A 123 5.43 -4.94 -0.40
C ILE A 123 4.83 -5.92 -1.41
N ASP A 124 5.69 -6.68 -2.08
CA ASP A 124 5.30 -7.75 -3.00
C ASP A 124 5.39 -9.09 -2.25
N LYS A 125 4.28 -9.82 -2.12
CA LYS A 125 4.20 -11.06 -1.35
C LYS A 125 3.41 -12.12 -2.11
#